data_AF-A0AAN6BIU0-F1
#
_entry.id   AF-A0AAN6BIU0-F1
#
_cell.length_a   1.000
_cell.length_b   1.000
_cell.length_c   1.000
_cell.angle_alpha   90.00
_cell.angle_beta   90.00
_cell.angle_gamma   90.00
#
_symmetry.space_group_name_H-M   'P 1'
#
loop_
_entity.id
_entity.type
_entity.pdbx_description
1 polymer ?
#
loop_
_entity_poly.entity_id
_entity_poly.type
_entity_poly.pdbx_seq_one_letter_code
_entity_poly.pdbx_strand_id
1 'polypeptide(L)'
;MIPRYTRPEMGQIWSQENKYASWLEVEILATEAWAALGEVPKEDAQAIREKATFDAKRVEEIEKETRHDVVAFTRNVSESLGEERKWVHYGLTSTDVVDTAQGYQLKQANDLIRKDLDRFLQVLKARAIEHKYTVTMGRTHGVHAEPTTFGLKVARWYSECKRNIQRFEAAARGVEAGKISGAVGTYANVPPFIETYVCEHLGINAQEISTQILPRDLHAEYISSLALIATMIENIATEVRSLQKSETREVEEFFAKGQKGSSAMPHKRNPIGSENMAGLARVVRGHVMTAYENVTLWHERDISHSSAERIILPDTTILVDYMLHRFANIMEKLTVFPENMKRNMDATHGLIYSQRVLLKLVDAGLSREAAYDLVQPLTAIAWDEGKHFKGLVEANEEITSHLDQAAIDDAFDYHYHIQKVDDIFEKLGLVEE
;
A
#
# COMPACT_ATOMS: atom_id res chain seq x y z
N MET A 1 -17.34 6.59 4.26
CA MET A 1 -16.90 5.77 5.42
C MET A 1 -17.76 4.52 5.60
N ILE A 2 -17.15 3.34 5.44
CA ILE A 2 -17.81 2.03 5.67
C ILE A 2 -17.31 1.48 7.03
N PRO A 3 -18.12 1.50 8.11
CA PRO A 3 -17.64 1.15 9.46
C PRO A 3 -16.94 -0.21 9.57
N ARG A 4 -17.34 -1.18 8.75
CA ARG A 4 -16.73 -2.52 8.68
C ARG A 4 -15.24 -2.50 8.28
N TYR A 5 -14.82 -1.51 7.50
CA TYR A 5 -13.48 -1.37 6.96
C TYR A 5 -12.76 -0.12 7.51
N THR A 6 -13.23 0.43 8.63
CA THR A 6 -12.64 1.60 9.26
C THR A 6 -12.07 1.23 10.61
N ARG A 7 -10.74 1.37 10.77
CA ARG A 7 -10.12 1.28 12.09
C ARG A 7 -10.42 2.57 12.88
N PRO A 8 -10.60 2.50 14.21
CA PRO A 8 -10.96 3.67 15.01
C PRO A 8 -10.00 4.85 14.86
N GLU A 9 -8.69 4.58 14.81
CA GLU A 9 -7.64 5.60 14.71
C GLU A 9 -7.77 6.43 13.42
N MET A 10 -7.85 5.78 12.26
CA MET A 10 -8.04 6.46 10.98
C MET A 10 -9.43 7.09 10.84
N GLY A 11 -10.47 6.46 11.40
CA GLY A 11 -11.82 7.02 11.43
C GLY A 11 -11.92 8.32 12.23
N GLN A 12 -11.16 8.46 13.32
CA GLN A 12 -11.14 9.67 14.14
C GLN A 12 -10.56 10.86 13.37
N ILE A 13 -9.54 10.65 12.53
CA ILE A 13 -8.92 11.70 11.71
C ILE A 13 -9.92 12.34 10.76
N TRP A 14 -10.78 11.52 10.15
CA TRP A 14 -11.83 11.95 9.22
C TRP A 14 -13.17 12.28 9.88
N SER A 15 -13.20 12.35 11.21
CA SER A 15 -14.40 12.78 11.93
C SER A 15 -14.68 14.26 11.70
N GLN A 16 -15.96 14.62 11.79
CA GLN A 16 -16.39 16.01 11.69
C GLN A 16 -15.81 16.88 12.82
N GLU A 17 -15.59 16.28 13.99
CA GLU A 17 -14.92 16.91 15.12
C GLU A 17 -13.47 17.27 14.79
N ASN A 18 -12.69 16.32 14.28
CA ASN A 18 -11.28 16.57 13.94
C ASN A 18 -11.12 17.55 12.76
N LYS A 19 -12.07 17.55 11.81
CA LYS A 19 -12.12 18.55 10.73
C LYS A 19 -12.21 19.97 11.30
N TYR A 20 -13.18 20.22 12.18
CA TYR A 20 -13.37 21.54 12.79
C TYR A 20 -12.26 21.90 13.79
N ALA A 21 -11.70 20.93 14.52
CA ALA A 21 -10.52 21.15 15.34
C ALA A 21 -9.31 21.58 14.51
N SER A 22 -9.11 20.96 13.34
CA SER A 22 -8.05 21.35 12.41
C SER A 22 -8.27 22.74 11.82
N TRP A 23 -9.52 23.11 11.51
CA TRP A 23 -9.86 24.47 11.07
C TRP A 23 -9.59 25.50 12.17
N LEU A 24 -9.98 25.18 13.41
CA LEU A 24 -9.76 26.05 14.57
C LEU A 24 -8.27 26.27 14.79
N GLU A 25 -7.45 25.22 14.73
CA GLU A 25 -6.00 25.34 14.91
C GLU A 25 -5.37 26.25 13.85
N VAL A 26 -5.78 26.14 12.58
CA VAL A 26 -5.31 27.04 11.51
C VAL A 26 -5.68 28.51 11.81
N GLU A 27 -6.92 28.77 12.22
CA GLU A 27 -7.39 30.12 12.56
C GLU A 27 -6.63 30.74 13.74
N ILE A 28 -6.40 29.96 14.79
CA ILE A 28 -5.67 30.44 15.96
C ILE A 28 -4.21 30.71 15.59
N LEU A 29 -3.53 29.80 14.89
CA LEU A 29 -2.15 29.99 14.45
C LEU A 29 -2.01 31.19 13.50
N ALA A 30 -2.97 31.42 12.60
CA ALA A 30 -2.97 32.60 11.74
C ALA A 30 -3.09 33.89 12.56
N THR A 31 -3.95 33.89 13.58
CA THR A 31 -4.10 35.02 14.51
C THR A 31 -2.82 35.27 15.32
N GLU A 32 -2.17 34.21 15.82
CA GLU A 32 -0.89 34.29 16.52
C GLU A 32 0.22 34.83 15.61
N ALA A 33 0.24 34.44 14.34
CA ALA A 33 1.17 34.97 13.35
C ALA A 33 0.95 36.47 13.11
N TRP A 34 -0.30 36.92 13.00
CA TRP A 34 -0.62 38.34 12.91
C TRP A 34 -0.22 39.12 14.17
N ALA A 35 -0.34 38.51 15.35
CA ALA A 35 0.13 39.10 16.60
C ALA A 35 1.67 39.16 16.69
N ALA A 36 2.37 38.19 16.11
CA ALA A 36 3.83 38.22 15.97
C ALA A 36 4.30 39.37 15.04
N LEU A 37 3.49 39.75 14.05
CA LEU A 37 3.73 40.94 13.20
C LEU A 37 3.30 42.26 13.85
N GLY A 38 2.54 42.22 14.94
CA GLY A 38 2.05 43.39 15.66
C GLY A 38 0.75 44.01 15.12
N GLU A 39 0.09 43.36 14.15
CA GLU A 39 -1.20 43.81 13.59
C GLU A 39 -2.39 43.44 14.49
N VAL A 40 -2.27 42.33 15.24
CA VAL A 40 -3.24 41.89 16.25
C VAL A 40 -2.63 42.09 17.65
N PRO A 41 -3.35 42.70 18.61
CA PRO A 41 -2.89 42.77 19.99
C PRO A 41 -2.60 41.37 20.55
N LYS A 42 -1.48 41.21 21.27
CA LYS A 42 -1.08 39.90 21.81
C LYS A 42 -2.11 39.34 22.80
N GLU A 43 -2.77 40.22 23.54
CA GLU A 43 -3.83 39.89 24.48
C GLU A 43 -5.06 39.31 23.77
N ASP A 44 -5.41 39.85 22.60
CA ASP A 44 -6.54 39.36 21.79
C ASP A 44 -6.21 37.97 21.20
N ALA A 45 -5.00 37.77 20.68
CA ALA A 45 -4.55 36.46 20.18
C ALA A 45 -4.51 35.39 21.29
N GLN A 46 -4.01 35.77 22.47
CA GLN A 46 -4.02 34.88 23.64
C GLN A 46 -5.46 34.54 24.07
N ALA A 47 -6.36 35.52 24.10
CA ALA A 47 -7.77 35.28 24.42
C ALA A 47 -8.44 34.32 23.42
N ILE A 48 -8.13 34.45 22.12
CA ILE A 48 -8.60 33.53 21.09
C ILE A 48 -8.07 32.11 21.35
N ARG A 49 -6.77 31.93 21.58
CA ARG A 49 -6.18 30.62 21.90
C ARG A 49 -6.81 29.95 23.12
N GLU A 50 -7.13 30.72 24.15
CA GLU A 50 -7.66 30.19 25.42
C GLU A 50 -9.16 29.89 25.37
N LYS A 51 -9.94 30.65 24.59
CA LYS A 51 -11.42 30.63 24.67
C LYS A 51 -12.11 30.10 23.43
N ALA A 52 -11.47 30.20 22.26
CA ALA A 52 -12.12 29.81 21.01
C ALA A 52 -12.47 28.32 21.04
N THR A 53 -13.74 28.02 20.82
CA THR A 53 -14.25 26.65 20.75
C THR A 53 -15.35 26.57 19.70
N PHE A 54 -15.75 25.35 19.34
CA PHE A 54 -16.83 25.10 18.39
C PHE A 54 -17.78 24.00 18.90
N ASP A 55 -18.99 23.98 18.36
CA ASP A 55 -19.94 22.88 18.49
C ASP A 55 -20.33 22.41 17.08
N ALA A 56 -19.94 21.19 16.72
CA ALA A 56 -20.16 20.65 15.39
C ALA A 56 -21.64 20.64 14.96
N LYS A 57 -22.59 20.40 15.88
CA LYS A 57 -24.02 20.44 15.58
C LYS A 57 -24.48 21.87 15.34
N ARG A 58 -23.96 22.82 16.13
CA ARG A 58 -24.26 24.24 15.95
C ARG A 58 -23.74 24.77 14.61
N VAL A 59 -22.58 24.31 14.16
CA VAL A 59 -22.08 24.63 12.81
C VAL A 59 -23.05 24.13 11.74
N GLU A 60 -23.53 22.89 11.83
CA GLU A 60 -24.52 22.34 10.88
C GLU A 60 -25.84 23.12 10.86
N GLU A 61 -26.28 23.63 12.02
CA GLU A 61 -27.47 24.50 12.10
C GLU A 61 -27.26 25.82 11.34
N ILE A 62 -26.13 26.49 11.58
CA ILE A 62 -25.80 27.75 10.91
C ILE A 62 -25.62 27.53 9.40
N GLU A 63 -25.03 26.40 8.99
CA GLU A 63 -24.80 26.06 7.58
C GLU A 63 -26.10 25.95 6.77
N LYS A 64 -27.21 25.53 7.39
CA LYS A 64 -28.52 25.49 6.72
C LYS A 64 -28.97 26.87 6.23
N GLU A 65 -28.57 27.93 6.93
CA GLU A 65 -28.87 29.31 6.56
C GLU A 65 -27.79 29.89 5.65
N THR A 66 -26.51 29.73 6.00
CA THR A 66 -25.40 30.36 5.26
C THR A 66 -25.12 29.67 3.92
N ARG A 67 -25.44 28.37 3.80
CA ARG A 67 -25.08 27.49 2.68
C ARG A 67 -23.58 27.53 2.37
N HIS A 68 -22.77 27.76 3.40
CA HIS A 68 -21.32 27.89 3.33
C HIS A 68 -20.69 27.42 4.64
N ASP A 69 -19.93 26.34 4.59
CA ASP A 69 -19.38 25.63 5.74
C ASP A 69 -18.37 26.45 6.54
N VAL A 70 -17.39 27.10 5.90
CA VAL A 70 -16.41 27.94 6.62
C VAL A 70 -17.07 29.15 7.29
N VAL A 71 -18.04 29.80 6.63
CA VAL A 71 -18.79 30.91 7.24
C VAL A 71 -19.62 30.43 8.44
N ALA A 72 -20.21 29.23 8.35
CA ALA A 72 -20.93 28.64 9.46
C ALA A 72 -20.00 28.34 10.64
N PHE A 73 -18.81 27.80 10.35
CA PHE A 73 -17.78 27.52 11.34
C PHE A 73 -17.27 28.78 12.04
N THR A 74 -16.84 29.82 11.31
CA THR A 74 -16.29 31.05 11.91
C THR A 74 -17.35 31.79 12.73
N ARG A 75 -18.63 31.75 12.32
CA ARG A 75 -19.75 32.28 13.12
C ARG A 75 -19.92 31.51 14.43
N ASN A 76 -19.88 30.18 14.39
CA ASN A 76 -19.98 29.38 15.61
C ASN A 76 -18.80 29.63 16.56
N VAL A 77 -17.57 29.68 16.04
CA VAL A 77 -16.39 30.03 16.87
C VAL A 77 -16.57 31.41 17.50
N SER A 78 -17.09 32.38 16.74
CA SER A 78 -17.38 33.73 17.24
C SER A 78 -18.44 33.79 18.35
N GLU A 79 -19.30 32.76 18.50
CA GLU A 79 -20.27 32.68 19.60
C GLU A 79 -19.56 32.39 20.95
N SER A 80 -18.34 31.85 20.93
CA SER A 80 -17.54 31.56 22.13
C SER A 80 -16.64 32.73 22.59
N LEU A 81 -16.53 33.79 21.78
CA LEU A 81 -15.54 34.85 21.94
C LEU A 81 -16.19 36.23 22.23
N GLY A 82 -15.41 37.14 22.81
CA GLY A 82 -15.76 38.54 23.06
C GLY A 82 -15.47 39.46 21.87
N GLU A 83 -14.92 40.65 22.14
CA GLU A 83 -14.56 41.62 21.09
C GLU A 83 -13.43 41.13 20.18
N GLU A 84 -12.55 40.27 20.71
CA GLU A 84 -11.44 39.65 19.99
C GLU A 84 -11.90 38.84 18.77
N ARG A 85 -13.17 38.40 18.73
CA ARG A 85 -13.74 37.64 17.59
C ARG A 85 -13.57 38.33 16.23
N LYS A 86 -13.35 39.65 16.20
CA LYS A 86 -13.08 40.43 14.98
C LYS A 86 -11.80 39.99 14.25
N TRP A 87 -10.90 39.27 14.92
CA TRP A 87 -9.65 38.77 14.35
C TRP A 87 -9.74 37.34 13.78
N VAL A 88 -10.81 36.61 14.10
CA VAL A 88 -11.07 35.29 13.50
C VAL A 88 -11.21 35.47 11.98
N HIS A 89 -10.48 34.68 11.21
CA HIS A 89 -10.45 34.74 9.75
C HIS A 89 -9.86 36.04 9.15
N TYR A 90 -9.07 36.81 9.92
CA TYR A 90 -8.51 38.08 9.44
C TYR A 90 -7.50 37.89 8.30
N GLY A 91 -7.81 38.49 7.15
CA GLY A 91 -6.98 38.45 5.93
C GLY A 91 -7.08 37.13 5.14
N LEU A 92 -7.80 36.14 5.64
CA LEU A 92 -7.88 34.80 5.05
C LEU A 92 -9.00 34.70 4.00
N THR A 93 -8.85 33.75 3.08
CA THR A 93 -9.96 33.18 2.32
C THR A 93 -10.34 31.81 2.88
N SER A 94 -11.56 31.33 2.57
CA SER A 94 -12.08 30.06 3.09
C SER A 94 -11.13 28.89 2.85
N THR A 95 -10.42 28.86 1.72
CA THR A 95 -9.54 27.73 1.38
C THR A 95 -8.12 27.87 1.90
N ASP A 96 -7.74 29.04 2.44
CA ASP A 96 -6.54 29.10 3.28
C ASP A 96 -6.71 28.19 4.51
N VAL A 97 -7.92 28.16 5.07
CA VAL A 97 -8.27 27.27 6.19
C VAL A 97 -8.51 25.84 5.71
N VAL A 98 -9.35 25.64 4.71
CA VAL A 98 -9.78 24.29 4.29
C VAL A 98 -8.62 23.44 3.76
N ASP A 99 -7.79 23.95 2.85
CA ASP A 99 -6.71 23.15 2.27
C ASP A 99 -5.56 22.93 3.26
N THR A 100 -5.22 23.94 4.06
CA THR A 100 -4.18 23.81 5.10
C THR A 100 -4.58 22.80 6.18
N ALA A 101 -5.84 22.84 6.62
CA ALA A 101 -6.36 21.84 7.54
C ALA A 101 -6.45 20.45 6.90
N GLN A 102 -6.80 20.36 5.61
CA GLN A 102 -6.81 19.08 4.88
C GLN A 102 -5.39 18.50 4.80
N GLY A 103 -4.37 19.31 4.49
CA GLY A 103 -2.97 18.89 4.51
C GLY A 103 -2.51 18.41 5.90
N TYR A 104 -2.96 19.08 6.96
CA TYR A 104 -2.72 18.65 8.34
C TYR A 104 -3.44 17.32 8.68
N GLN A 105 -4.69 17.12 8.26
CA GLN A 105 -5.39 15.84 8.43
C GLN A 105 -4.73 14.72 7.61
N LEU A 106 -4.26 15.01 6.40
CA LEU A 106 -3.50 14.07 5.57
C LEU A 106 -2.18 13.69 6.22
N LYS A 107 -1.48 14.64 6.85
CA LYS A 107 -0.30 14.33 7.67
C LYS A 107 -0.62 13.31 8.77
N GLN A 108 -1.70 13.52 9.52
CA GLN A 108 -2.13 12.59 10.57
C GLN A 108 -2.41 11.19 9.99
N ALA A 109 -3.11 11.11 8.84
CA ALA A 109 -3.39 9.85 8.17
C ALA A 109 -2.10 9.17 7.67
N ASN A 110 -1.18 9.94 7.10
CA ASN A 110 0.10 9.46 6.59
C ASN A 110 0.99 8.91 7.70
N ASP A 111 0.95 9.50 8.90
CA ASP A 111 1.69 8.99 10.06
C ASP A 111 1.19 7.61 10.51
N LEU A 112 -0.09 7.28 10.30
CA LEU A 112 -0.61 5.92 10.51
C LEU A 112 -0.19 4.98 9.38
N ILE A 113 -0.34 5.41 8.13
CA ILE A 113 0.00 4.60 6.95
C ILE A 113 1.50 4.26 6.93
N ARG A 114 2.39 5.19 7.34
CA ARG A 114 3.82 4.94 7.56
C ARG A 114 4.06 3.78 8.51
N LYS A 115 3.46 3.83 9.70
CA LYS A 115 3.59 2.79 10.71
C LYS A 115 3.10 1.44 10.20
N ASP A 116 1.98 1.42 9.47
CA ASP A 116 1.43 0.19 8.92
C ASP A 116 2.27 -0.37 7.76
N LEU A 117 2.85 0.48 6.91
CA LEU A 117 3.81 0.08 5.87
C LEU A 117 5.08 -0.51 6.49
N ASP A 118 5.64 0.16 7.51
CA ASP A 118 6.82 -0.34 8.23
C ASP A 118 6.54 -1.68 8.89
N ARG A 119 5.39 -1.83 9.56
CA ARG A 119 4.95 -3.11 10.12
C ARG A 119 4.85 -4.18 9.04
N PHE A 120 4.21 -3.87 7.90
CA PHE A 120 4.05 -4.83 6.83
C PHE A 120 5.40 -5.24 6.23
N LEU A 121 6.32 -4.28 6.07
CA LEU A 121 7.69 -4.54 5.62
C LEU A 121 8.42 -5.49 6.58
N GLN A 122 8.30 -5.29 7.90
CA GLN A 122 8.92 -6.18 8.90
C GLN A 122 8.32 -7.59 8.87
N VAL A 123 7.00 -7.71 8.70
CA VAL A 123 6.34 -9.02 8.52
C VAL A 123 6.89 -9.73 7.29
N LEU A 124 6.99 -9.04 6.15
CA LEU A 124 7.56 -9.62 4.93
C LEU A 124 9.03 -10.02 5.12
N LYS A 125 9.84 -9.19 5.80
CA LYS A 125 11.23 -9.52 6.14
C LYS A 125 11.31 -10.82 6.94
N ALA A 126 10.56 -10.91 8.04
CA ALA A 126 10.57 -12.08 8.90
C ALA A 126 10.15 -13.35 8.16
N ARG A 127 9.05 -13.28 7.39
CA ARG A 127 8.54 -14.43 6.61
C ARG A 127 9.48 -14.85 5.47
N ALA A 128 10.20 -13.90 4.86
CA ALA A 128 11.21 -14.22 3.85
C ALA A 128 12.39 -14.98 4.45
N ILE A 129 12.89 -14.54 5.61
CA ILE A 129 14.00 -15.18 6.34
C ILE A 129 13.58 -16.56 6.83
N GLU A 130 12.44 -16.68 7.50
CA GLU A 130 11.90 -17.95 8.02
C GLU A 130 11.81 -19.04 6.94
N HIS A 131 11.43 -18.65 5.72
CA HIS A 131 11.25 -19.58 4.61
C HIS A 131 12.35 -19.49 3.54
N LYS A 132 13.52 -18.94 3.89
CA LYS A 132 14.65 -18.71 2.97
C LYS A 132 14.96 -19.93 2.09
N TYR A 133 15.01 -21.11 2.71
CA TYR A 133 15.30 -22.39 2.06
C TYR A 133 14.09 -23.33 1.91
N THR A 134 12.87 -22.84 2.11
CA THR A 134 11.67 -23.66 1.87
C THR A 134 11.46 -23.79 0.36
N VAL A 135 11.96 -24.87 -0.24
CA VAL A 135 11.83 -25.13 -1.68
C VAL A 135 10.38 -25.28 -2.10
N THR A 136 10.03 -24.74 -3.27
CA THR A 136 8.71 -24.84 -3.90
C THR A 136 8.84 -24.74 -5.42
N MET A 137 7.81 -25.12 -6.16
CA MET A 137 7.79 -24.93 -7.60
C MET A 137 7.64 -23.46 -7.99
N GLY A 138 8.58 -22.99 -8.82
CA GLY A 138 8.40 -21.83 -9.66
C GLY A 138 7.33 -22.13 -10.72
N ARG A 139 6.47 -21.13 -10.98
CA ARG A 139 5.34 -21.27 -11.91
C ARG A 139 5.31 -20.13 -12.91
N THR A 140 5.31 -20.47 -14.19
CA THR A 140 5.16 -19.53 -15.30
C THR A 140 3.90 -19.92 -16.08
N HIS A 141 3.02 -18.96 -16.38
CA HIS A 141 1.70 -19.25 -16.98
C HIS A 141 0.81 -20.22 -16.17
N GLY A 142 1.09 -20.36 -14.86
CA GLY A 142 0.42 -21.35 -14.00
C GLY A 142 0.95 -22.78 -14.13
N VAL A 143 2.00 -23.01 -14.93
CA VAL A 143 2.64 -24.32 -15.16
C VAL A 143 3.96 -24.41 -14.41
N HIS A 144 4.35 -25.62 -13.99
CA HIS A 144 5.64 -25.88 -13.36
C HIS A 144 6.79 -25.51 -14.31
N ALA A 145 7.70 -24.67 -13.80
CA ALA A 145 8.95 -24.33 -14.46
C ALA A 145 10.11 -25.00 -13.69
N GLU A 146 10.94 -24.21 -13.02
CA GLU A 146 12.03 -24.70 -12.18
C GLU A 146 11.73 -24.49 -10.68
N PRO A 147 12.39 -25.24 -9.77
CA PRO A 147 12.35 -24.97 -8.34
C PRO A 147 12.79 -23.55 -7.98
N THR A 148 12.16 -22.98 -6.96
CA THR A 148 12.55 -21.75 -6.28
C THR A 148 12.36 -21.93 -4.77
N THR A 149 12.42 -20.88 -3.96
CA THR A 149 12.03 -20.95 -2.54
C THR A 149 10.85 -20.03 -2.24
N PHE A 150 10.03 -20.43 -1.27
CA PHE A 150 8.98 -19.56 -0.76
C PHE A 150 9.56 -18.27 -0.17
N GLY A 151 10.73 -18.35 0.48
CA GLY A 151 11.50 -17.19 0.93
C GLY A 151 11.82 -16.21 -0.18
N LEU A 152 12.29 -16.66 -1.35
CA LEU A 152 12.53 -15.80 -2.52
C LEU A 152 11.25 -15.11 -3.01
N LYS A 153 10.12 -15.82 -2.99
CA LYS A 153 8.81 -15.26 -3.36
C LYS A 153 8.40 -14.12 -2.42
N VAL A 154 8.58 -14.30 -1.12
CA VAL A 154 8.32 -13.26 -0.11
C VAL A 154 9.35 -12.13 -0.21
N ALA A 155 10.63 -12.43 -0.45
CA ALA A 155 11.69 -11.44 -0.63
C ALA A 155 11.42 -10.50 -1.82
N ARG A 156 10.78 -11.01 -2.88
CA ARG A 156 10.28 -10.19 -4.00
C ARG A 156 9.26 -9.15 -3.53
N TRP A 157 8.32 -9.55 -2.68
CA TRP A 157 7.30 -8.67 -2.10
C TRP A 157 7.91 -7.67 -1.12
N TYR A 158 8.87 -8.08 -0.31
CA TYR A 158 9.66 -7.19 0.55
C TYR A 158 10.33 -6.08 -0.27
N SER A 159 11.00 -6.44 -1.37
CA SER A 159 11.60 -5.47 -2.31
C SER A 159 10.57 -4.53 -2.94
N GLU A 160 9.39 -5.04 -3.30
CA GLU A 160 8.27 -4.26 -3.82
C GLU A 160 7.73 -3.26 -2.79
N CYS A 161 7.59 -3.68 -1.54
CA CYS A 161 7.16 -2.85 -0.43
C CYS A 161 8.15 -1.68 -0.17
N LYS A 162 9.47 -1.92 -0.20
CA LYS A 162 10.48 -0.85 -0.09
C LYS A 162 10.31 0.23 -1.16
N ARG A 163 10.05 -0.17 -2.42
CA ARG A 163 9.80 0.79 -3.51
C ARG A 163 8.51 1.58 -3.28
N ASN A 164 7.47 0.93 -2.75
CA ASN A 164 6.22 1.60 -2.45
C ASN A 164 6.32 2.55 -1.25
N ILE A 165 7.13 2.24 -0.23
CA ILE A 165 7.44 3.19 0.85
C ILE A 165 8.11 4.45 0.30
N GLN A 166 9.12 4.31 -0.57
CA GLN A 166 9.78 5.46 -1.19
C GLN A 166 8.81 6.35 -2.00
N ARG A 167 7.91 5.74 -2.77
CA ARG A 167 6.86 6.43 -3.53
C ARG A 167 5.83 7.10 -2.63
N PHE A 168 5.44 6.42 -1.55
CA PHE A 168 4.53 6.96 -0.55
C PHE A 168 5.13 8.19 0.11
N GLU A 169 6.37 8.11 0.58
CA GLU A 169 7.03 9.25 1.23
C GLU A 169 7.15 10.47 0.32
N ALA A 170 7.41 10.27 -0.97
CA ALA A 170 7.44 11.37 -1.93
C ALA A 170 6.06 12.03 -2.06
N ALA A 171 5.02 11.23 -2.31
CA ALA A 171 3.67 11.74 -2.53
C ALA A 171 3.04 12.33 -1.24
N ALA A 172 3.32 11.72 -0.08
CA ALA A 172 2.88 12.18 1.23
C ALA A 172 3.45 13.56 1.54
N ARG A 173 4.75 13.80 1.29
CA ARG A 173 5.36 15.14 1.45
C ARG A 173 4.70 16.21 0.57
N GLY A 174 4.20 15.83 -0.61
CA GLY A 174 3.51 16.74 -1.51
C GLY A 174 2.17 17.22 -0.95
N VAL A 175 1.39 16.33 -0.33
CA VAL A 175 0.07 16.68 0.23
C VAL A 175 0.09 17.09 1.70
N GLU A 176 1.20 16.82 2.41
CA GLU A 176 1.50 17.38 3.73
C GLU A 176 1.91 18.85 3.58
N ALA A 177 1.01 19.65 3.00
CA ALA A 177 1.24 21.03 2.63
C ALA A 177 0.03 21.92 2.97
N GLY A 178 0.30 23.18 3.21
CA GLY A 178 -0.70 24.22 3.44
C GLY A 178 -0.55 25.38 2.47
N LYS A 179 -1.59 26.22 2.43
CA LYS A 179 -1.57 27.49 1.70
C LYS A 179 -2.28 28.58 2.51
N ILE A 180 -1.67 29.74 2.64
CA ILE A 180 -2.26 30.95 3.22
C ILE A 180 -1.82 32.15 2.39
N SER A 181 -2.48 32.29 1.25
CA SER A 181 -2.09 33.22 0.19
C SER A 181 -3.26 34.09 -0.28
N GLY A 182 -4.43 33.92 0.35
CA GLY A 182 -5.63 34.70 0.11
C GLY A 182 -6.38 34.26 -1.15
N ALA A 183 -7.21 35.18 -1.64
CA ALA A 183 -8.23 34.89 -2.64
C ALA A 183 -7.70 34.35 -3.98
N VAL A 184 -6.50 34.73 -4.42
CA VAL A 184 -5.96 34.32 -5.74
C VAL A 184 -4.48 33.97 -5.68
N GLY A 185 -3.94 33.67 -4.49
CA GLY A 185 -2.55 33.24 -4.36
C GLY A 185 -1.50 34.36 -4.38
N THR A 186 -1.92 35.62 -4.24
CA THR A 186 -1.04 36.79 -4.43
C THR A 186 -0.56 37.44 -3.14
N TYR A 187 -0.99 36.95 -1.97
CA TYR A 187 -0.66 37.53 -0.67
C TYR A 187 -1.15 38.98 -0.47
N ALA A 188 -2.08 39.45 -1.31
CA ALA A 188 -2.52 40.85 -1.32
C ALA A 188 -3.12 41.33 0.02
N ASN A 189 -3.77 40.43 0.76
CA ASN A 189 -4.43 40.71 2.03
C ASN A 189 -3.84 39.93 3.21
N VAL A 190 -2.79 39.13 2.97
CA VAL A 190 -2.15 38.28 3.97
C VAL A 190 -0.68 38.07 3.61
N PRO A 191 0.28 38.47 4.44
CA PRO A 191 1.70 38.37 4.10
C PRO A 191 2.17 36.90 4.17
N PRO A 192 3.18 36.50 3.36
CA PRO A 192 3.71 35.13 3.34
C PRO A 192 4.20 34.60 4.70
N PHE A 193 4.53 35.50 5.63
CA PHE A 193 4.90 35.13 6.99
C PHE A 193 3.80 34.35 7.72
N ILE A 194 2.52 34.68 7.48
CA ILE A 194 1.39 33.96 8.11
C ILE A 194 1.38 32.50 7.67
N GLU A 195 1.55 32.26 6.37
CA GLU A 195 1.64 30.90 5.79
C GLU A 195 2.81 30.11 6.40
N THR A 196 4.00 30.73 6.44
CA THR A 196 5.20 30.12 6.99
C THR A 196 4.99 29.73 8.45
N TYR A 197 4.50 30.67 9.27
CA TYR A 197 4.25 30.44 10.68
C TYR A 197 3.25 29.30 10.91
N VAL A 198 2.10 29.33 10.22
CA VAL A 198 1.07 28.30 10.40
C VAL A 198 1.57 26.92 9.97
N CYS A 199 2.20 26.83 8.79
CA CYS A 199 2.70 25.55 8.27
C CYS A 199 3.79 24.95 9.17
N GLU A 200 4.73 25.77 9.67
CA GLU A 200 5.76 25.33 10.61
C GLU A 200 5.17 24.75 11.89
N HIS A 201 4.18 25.42 12.49
CA HIS A 201 3.55 24.96 13.75
C HIS A 201 2.68 23.71 13.55
N LEU A 202 2.11 23.52 12.36
CA LEU A 202 1.38 22.30 11.99
C LEU A 202 2.31 21.17 11.53
N GLY A 203 3.61 21.44 11.33
CA GLY A 203 4.58 20.48 10.82
C GLY A 203 4.30 20.01 9.39
N ILE A 204 3.79 20.92 8.55
CA ILE A 204 3.51 20.72 7.13
C ILE A 204 4.29 21.73 6.28
N ASN A 205 4.42 21.49 4.99
CA ASN A 205 5.14 22.38 4.08
C ASN A 205 4.26 23.59 3.68
N ALA A 206 4.84 24.78 3.60
CA ALA A 206 4.21 25.88 2.86
C ALA A 206 4.37 25.61 1.36
N GLN A 207 3.28 25.64 0.60
CA GLN A 207 3.34 25.37 -0.84
C GLN A 207 4.08 26.50 -1.57
N GLU A 208 5.02 26.14 -2.45
CA GLU A 208 5.91 27.10 -3.14
C GLU A 208 5.14 28.22 -3.88
N ILE A 209 4.04 27.84 -4.52
CA ILE A 209 3.09 28.76 -5.15
C ILE A 209 1.69 28.14 -5.12
N SER A 210 0.69 28.97 -4.88
CA SER A 210 -0.71 28.55 -4.85
C SER A 210 -1.60 29.51 -5.63
N THR A 211 -2.81 29.08 -5.92
CA THR A 211 -3.89 29.95 -6.38
C THR A 211 -4.82 30.23 -5.19
N GLN A 212 -6.15 30.23 -5.37
CA GLN A 212 -7.06 30.17 -4.22
C GLN A 212 -6.94 28.83 -3.47
N ILE A 213 -6.29 27.82 -4.06
CA ILE A 213 -6.19 26.44 -3.58
C ILE A 213 -4.77 25.87 -3.73
N LEU A 214 -4.51 24.72 -3.10
CA LEU A 214 -3.37 23.86 -3.44
C LEU A 214 -3.56 23.24 -4.83
N PRO A 215 -2.48 23.01 -5.59
CA PRO A 215 -2.59 22.38 -6.90
C PRO A 215 -2.90 20.88 -6.75
N ARG A 216 -3.92 20.40 -7.49
CA ARG A 216 -4.51 19.05 -7.31
C ARG A 216 -3.69 17.91 -7.92
N ASP A 217 -2.62 18.20 -8.65
CA ASP A 217 -1.66 17.19 -9.08
C ASP A 217 -0.97 16.51 -7.89
N LEU A 218 -0.78 17.23 -6.78
CA LEU A 218 -0.29 16.69 -5.51
C LEU A 218 -1.21 15.57 -4.98
N HIS A 219 -2.52 15.83 -4.97
CA HIS A 219 -3.54 14.85 -4.54
C HIS A 219 -3.65 13.68 -5.51
N ALA A 220 -3.50 13.91 -6.82
CA ALA A 220 -3.50 12.86 -7.84
C ALA A 220 -2.28 11.92 -7.69
N GLU A 221 -1.09 12.45 -7.44
CA GLU A 221 0.10 11.66 -7.13
C GLU A 221 -0.09 10.84 -5.85
N TYR A 222 -0.61 11.48 -4.80
CA TYR A 222 -0.88 10.83 -3.51
C TYR A 222 -1.85 9.64 -3.64
N ILE A 223 -3.00 9.83 -4.28
CA ILE A 223 -3.98 8.76 -4.50
C ILE A 223 -3.40 7.65 -5.40
N SER A 224 -2.59 8.00 -6.40
CA SER A 224 -1.88 7.01 -7.24
C SER A 224 -0.94 6.13 -6.42
N SER A 225 -0.17 6.74 -5.54
CA SER A 225 0.79 6.06 -4.67
C SER A 225 0.09 5.07 -3.74
N LEU A 226 -1.01 5.50 -3.11
CA LEU A 226 -1.88 4.65 -2.29
C LEU A 226 -2.52 3.51 -3.09
N ALA A 227 -2.94 3.77 -4.33
CA ALA A 227 -3.49 2.73 -5.19
C ALA A 227 -2.45 1.69 -5.62
N LEU A 228 -1.18 2.09 -5.75
CA LEU A 228 -0.10 1.16 -6.03
C LEU A 228 0.20 0.26 -4.82
N ILE A 229 0.14 0.80 -3.60
CA ILE A 229 0.21 0.00 -2.35
C ILE A 229 -0.94 -1.01 -2.31
N ALA A 230 -2.17 -0.58 -2.56
CA ALA A 230 -3.33 -1.45 -2.58
C ALA A 230 -3.20 -2.56 -3.65
N THR A 231 -2.60 -2.24 -4.80
CA THR A 231 -2.35 -3.19 -5.88
C THR A 231 -1.25 -4.20 -5.54
N MET A 232 -0.20 -3.81 -4.83
CA MET A 232 0.79 -4.74 -4.26
C MET A 232 0.11 -5.74 -3.31
N ILE A 233 -0.78 -5.26 -2.44
CA ILE A 233 -1.54 -6.14 -1.53
C ILE A 233 -2.40 -7.12 -2.34
N GLU A 234 -3.10 -6.68 -3.39
CA GLU A 234 -3.86 -7.59 -4.27
C GLU A 234 -2.96 -8.61 -4.98
N ASN A 235 -1.76 -8.23 -5.39
CA ASN A 235 -0.80 -9.14 -6.02
C ASN A 235 -0.46 -10.30 -5.08
N ILE A 236 -0.09 -9.98 -3.83
CA ILE A 236 0.26 -10.98 -2.82
C ILE A 236 -0.98 -11.80 -2.45
N ALA A 237 -2.13 -11.16 -2.25
CA ALA A 237 -3.39 -11.84 -1.96
C ALA A 237 -3.80 -12.82 -3.07
N THR A 238 -3.54 -12.48 -4.33
CA THR A 238 -3.81 -13.38 -5.47
C THR A 238 -2.90 -14.60 -5.45
N GLU A 239 -1.64 -14.44 -5.06
CA GLU A 239 -0.73 -15.58 -4.84
C GLU A 239 -1.23 -16.47 -3.70
N VAL A 240 -1.57 -15.90 -2.54
CA VAL A 240 -2.09 -16.66 -1.39
C VAL A 240 -3.32 -17.47 -1.80
N ARG A 241 -4.26 -16.85 -2.52
CA ARG A 241 -5.46 -17.53 -3.05
C ARG A 241 -5.10 -18.68 -3.98
N SER A 242 -4.05 -18.50 -4.80
CA SER A 242 -3.62 -19.51 -5.76
C SER A 242 -2.94 -20.69 -5.08
N LEU A 243 -2.07 -20.42 -4.10
CA LEU A 243 -1.34 -21.43 -3.33
C LEU A 243 -2.24 -22.17 -2.32
N GLN A 244 -3.37 -21.59 -1.92
CA GLN A 244 -4.37 -22.23 -1.05
C GLN A 244 -5.42 -23.06 -1.82
N LYS A 245 -5.39 -23.09 -3.16
CA LYS A 245 -6.24 -24.00 -3.95
C LYS A 245 -6.06 -25.44 -3.48
N SER A 246 -7.14 -26.22 -3.50
CA SER A 246 -7.17 -27.59 -2.97
C SER A 246 -6.13 -28.52 -3.61
N GLU A 247 -5.89 -28.34 -4.91
CA GLU A 247 -4.94 -29.12 -5.71
C GLU A 247 -3.48 -28.76 -5.37
N THR A 248 -3.24 -27.59 -4.79
CA THR A 248 -1.90 -27.06 -4.49
C THR A 248 -1.60 -27.15 -2.99
N ARG A 249 -2.40 -26.46 -2.16
CA ARG A 249 -2.34 -26.43 -0.70
C ARG A 249 -0.92 -26.22 -0.15
N GLU A 250 -0.19 -25.28 -0.74
CA GLU A 250 1.16 -24.90 -0.29
C GLU A 250 1.12 -23.90 0.86
N VAL A 251 0.05 -23.10 0.94
CA VAL A 251 -0.21 -22.18 2.03
C VAL A 251 -1.69 -22.21 2.43
N GLU A 252 -2.01 -21.66 3.59
CA GLU A 252 -3.38 -21.47 4.06
C GLU A 252 -3.47 -20.28 5.03
N GLU A 253 -4.46 -19.40 4.82
CA GLU A 253 -4.80 -18.37 5.81
C GLU A 253 -5.11 -19.02 7.17
N PHE A 254 -4.57 -18.46 8.25
CA PHE A 254 -4.75 -19.01 9.59
C PHE A 254 -6.23 -19.21 9.92
N PHE A 255 -6.59 -20.43 10.28
CA PHE A 255 -7.94 -20.82 10.62
C PHE A 255 -8.09 -21.00 12.14
N ALA A 256 -8.72 -20.03 12.81
CA ALA A 256 -8.81 -20.02 14.27
C ALA A 256 -9.71 -21.14 14.81
N LYS A 257 -9.43 -21.59 16.05
CA LYS A 257 -10.30 -22.53 16.76
C LYS A 257 -11.70 -21.93 16.91
N GLY A 258 -12.72 -22.63 16.39
CA GLY A 258 -14.11 -22.18 16.41
C GLY A 258 -14.55 -21.36 15.17
N GLN A 259 -13.62 -21.00 14.27
CA GLN A 259 -13.97 -20.40 12.98
C GLN A 259 -14.75 -21.41 12.14
N LYS A 260 -15.82 -20.96 11.46
CA LYS A 260 -16.57 -21.76 10.48
C LYS A 260 -16.22 -21.26 9.08
N GLY A 261 -15.69 -22.13 8.23
CA GLY A 261 -15.31 -21.77 6.86
C GLY A 261 -16.45 -21.87 5.84
N SER A 262 -17.57 -22.50 6.21
CA SER A 262 -18.80 -22.56 5.44
C SER A 262 -19.99 -22.84 6.37
N SER A 263 -21.18 -22.40 5.99
CA SER A 263 -22.43 -22.76 6.69
C SER A 263 -22.82 -24.23 6.48
N ALA A 264 -22.41 -24.84 5.38
CA ALA A 264 -22.87 -26.18 4.96
C ALA A 264 -21.75 -27.24 4.87
N MET A 265 -20.48 -26.84 4.74
CA MET A 265 -19.37 -27.76 4.48
C MET A 265 -18.28 -27.63 5.57
N PRO A 266 -18.25 -28.51 6.57
CA PRO A 266 -17.33 -28.41 7.72
C PRO A 266 -15.84 -28.44 7.38
N HIS A 267 -15.47 -29.02 6.23
CA HIS A 267 -14.07 -29.13 5.79
C HIS A 267 -13.54 -27.86 5.10
N LYS A 268 -14.41 -26.90 4.75
CA LYS A 268 -14.05 -25.78 3.87
C LYS A 268 -13.12 -24.79 4.59
N ARG A 269 -11.95 -24.52 4.00
CA ARG A 269 -10.99 -23.50 4.44
C ARG A 269 -10.71 -22.54 3.29
N ASN A 270 -11.06 -21.27 3.45
CA ASN A 270 -11.08 -20.30 2.34
C ASN A 270 -10.13 -19.12 2.60
N PRO A 271 -9.48 -18.59 1.55
CA PRO A 271 -8.65 -17.39 1.63
C PRO A 271 -9.51 -16.10 1.61
N ILE A 272 -10.52 -15.99 2.47
CA ILE A 272 -11.48 -14.86 2.45
C ILE A 272 -10.83 -13.53 2.82
N GLY A 273 -9.72 -13.54 3.57
CA GLY A 273 -8.95 -12.35 3.86
C GLY A 273 -8.35 -11.77 2.59
N SER A 274 -7.68 -12.60 1.81
CA SER A 274 -7.06 -12.27 0.53
C SER A 274 -8.10 -11.89 -0.53
N GLU A 275 -9.26 -12.57 -0.56
CA GLU A 275 -10.38 -12.18 -1.43
C GLU A 275 -10.92 -10.80 -1.08
N ASN A 276 -11.03 -10.48 0.21
CA ASN A 276 -11.43 -9.16 0.67
C ASN A 276 -10.43 -8.08 0.22
N MET A 277 -9.13 -8.33 0.35
CA MET A 277 -8.09 -7.39 -0.11
C MET A 277 -8.20 -7.10 -1.61
N ALA A 278 -8.43 -8.14 -2.43
CA ALA A 278 -8.61 -7.96 -3.87
C ALA A 278 -9.83 -7.08 -4.21
N GLY A 279 -10.92 -7.20 -3.46
CA GLY A 279 -12.09 -6.34 -3.60
C GLY A 279 -11.79 -4.87 -3.27
N LEU A 280 -11.12 -4.61 -2.13
CA LEU A 280 -10.79 -3.26 -1.68
C LEU A 280 -9.78 -2.57 -2.60
N ALA A 281 -8.79 -3.31 -3.11
CA ALA A 281 -7.82 -2.78 -4.06
C ALA A 281 -8.47 -2.24 -5.35
N ARG A 282 -9.54 -2.87 -5.82
CA ARG A 282 -10.31 -2.41 -6.99
C ARG A 282 -11.00 -1.07 -6.74
N VAL A 283 -11.58 -0.90 -5.54
CA VAL A 283 -12.22 0.37 -5.14
C VAL A 283 -11.18 1.48 -5.08
N VAL A 284 -10.06 1.25 -4.39
CA VAL A 284 -8.98 2.23 -4.27
C VAL A 284 -8.44 2.65 -5.65
N ARG A 285 -8.25 1.71 -6.59
CA ARG A 285 -7.83 2.06 -7.96
C ARG A 285 -8.87 2.90 -8.71
N GLY A 286 -10.17 2.72 -8.43
CA GLY A 286 -11.23 3.56 -9.00
C GLY A 286 -11.07 5.03 -8.62
N HIS A 287 -10.60 5.31 -7.40
CA HIS A 287 -10.39 6.68 -6.92
C HIS A 287 -9.27 7.42 -7.66
N VAL A 288 -8.33 6.70 -8.31
CA VAL A 288 -7.27 7.31 -9.11
C VAL A 288 -7.85 8.14 -10.25
N MET A 289 -8.85 7.61 -10.97
CA MET A 289 -9.47 8.35 -12.07
C MET A 289 -10.11 9.64 -11.58
N THR A 290 -10.86 9.58 -10.48
CA THR A 290 -11.46 10.75 -9.85
C THR A 290 -10.40 11.79 -9.44
N ALA A 291 -9.28 11.35 -8.87
CA ALA A 291 -8.21 12.25 -8.45
C ALA A 291 -7.54 12.96 -9.65
N TYR A 292 -7.34 12.28 -10.78
CA TYR A 292 -6.78 12.89 -11.99
C TYR A 292 -7.76 13.87 -12.64
N GLU A 293 -9.05 13.56 -12.65
CA GLU A 293 -10.09 14.46 -13.16
C GLU A 293 -10.22 15.73 -12.33
N ASN A 294 -9.83 15.71 -11.05
CA ASN A 294 -9.78 16.89 -10.19
C ASN A 294 -8.63 17.87 -10.51
N VAL A 295 -7.68 17.52 -11.38
CA VAL A 295 -6.50 18.37 -11.66
C VAL A 295 -6.85 19.57 -12.54
N THR A 296 -7.74 19.41 -13.52
CA THR A 296 -8.03 20.43 -14.54
C THR A 296 -9.08 21.44 -14.07
N LEU A 297 -8.76 22.17 -13.01
CA LEU A 297 -9.62 23.21 -12.44
C LEU A 297 -9.52 24.52 -13.24
N TRP A 298 -10.57 25.34 -13.18
CA TRP A 298 -10.68 26.57 -13.98
C TRP A 298 -10.03 27.76 -13.27
N HIS A 299 -9.14 28.46 -13.97
CA HIS A 299 -8.47 29.69 -13.49
C HIS A 299 -7.82 29.48 -12.10
N GLU A 300 -8.02 30.43 -11.17
CA GLU A 300 -7.45 30.33 -9.83
C GLU A 300 -8.20 29.32 -8.93
N ARG A 301 -9.42 28.91 -9.30
CA ARG A 301 -10.12 27.71 -8.82
C ARG A 301 -11.52 27.55 -9.41
N ASP A 302 -11.98 26.31 -9.44
CA ASP A 302 -13.38 25.97 -9.15
C ASP A 302 -13.42 24.97 -7.98
N ILE A 303 -14.63 24.63 -7.52
CA ILE A 303 -14.84 23.81 -6.30
C ILE A 303 -15.27 22.37 -6.61
N SER A 304 -15.23 21.94 -7.88
CA SER A 304 -15.68 20.59 -8.28
C SER A 304 -14.94 19.48 -7.53
N HIS A 305 -13.63 19.66 -7.30
CA HIS A 305 -12.79 18.74 -6.54
C HIS A 305 -13.30 18.46 -5.12
N SER A 306 -13.94 19.43 -4.45
CA SER A 306 -14.26 19.32 -3.02
C SER A 306 -15.30 18.22 -2.75
N SER A 307 -16.31 18.09 -3.60
CA SER A 307 -17.33 17.05 -3.42
C SER A 307 -16.76 15.65 -3.64
N ALA A 308 -15.86 15.51 -4.62
CA ALA A 308 -15.13 14.29 -4.90
C ALA A 308 -14.15 13.93 -3.76
N GLU A 309 -13.34 14.89 -3.30
CA GLU A 309 -12.34 14.71 -2.23
C GLU A 309 -12.96 14.34 -0.88
N ARG A 310 -14.17 14.83 -0.58
CA ARG A 310 -14.96 14.39 0.60
C ARG A 310 -15.25 12.89 0.61
N ILE A 311 -15.22 12.24 -0.56
CA ILE A 311 -15.39 10.79 -0.71
C ILE A 311 -14.01 10.14 -0.78
N ILE A 312 -13.19 10.54 -1.76
CA ILE A 312 -12.00 9.77 -2.12
C ILE A 312 -10.87 9.90 -1.10
N LEU A 313 -10.68 11.03 -0.41
CA LEU A 313 -9.59 11.18 0.56
C LEU A 313 -9.83 10.31 1.81
N PRO A 314 -11.01 10.40 2.48
CA PRO A 314 -11.31 9.52 3.61
C PRO A 314 -11.36 8.06 3.19
N ASP A 315 -12.10 7.72 2.14
CA ASP A 315 -12.28 6.31 1.78
C ASP A 315 -10.96 5.67 1.33
N THR A 316 -10.09 6.37 0.59
CA THR A 316 -8.80 5.80 0.17
C THR A 316 -7.88 5.53 1.36
N THR A 317 -7.69 6.52 2.23
CA THR A 317 -6.78 6.39 3.38
C THR A 317 -7.29 5.35 4.38
N ILE A 318 -8.60 5.33 4.66
CA ILE A 318 -9.27 4.31 5.48
C ILE A 318 -9.06 2.90 4.91
N LEU A 319 -9.26 2.73 3.61
CA LEU A 319 -9.14 1.41 2.99
C LEU A 319 -7.69 0.93 2.97
N VAL A 320 -6.72 1.79 2.68
CA VAL A 320 -5.29 1.41 2.68
C VAL A 320 -4.81 1.08 4.10
N ASP A 321 -5.17 1.88 5.10
CA ASP A 321 -4.93 1.60 6.52
C ASP A 321 -5.47 0.22 6.92
N TYR A 322 -6.75 -0.04 6.61
CA TYR A 322 -7.38 -1.32 6.88
C TYR A 322 -6.69 -2.49 6.17
N MET A 323 -6.36 -2.32 4.88
CA MET A 323 -5.72 -3.34 4.06
C MET A 323 -4.34 -3.70 4.59
N LEU A 324 -3.49 -2.70 4.88
CA LEU A 324 -2.15 -2.92 5.42
C LEU A 324 -2.21 -3.66 6.76
N HIS A 325 -3.05 -3.19 7.69
CA HIS A 325 -3.19 -3.80 9.00
C HIS A 325 -3.68 -5.26 8.92
N ARG A 326 -4.79 -5.48 8.19
CA ARG A 326 -5.39 -6.80 8.06
C ARG A 326 -4.50 -7.77 7.31
N PHE A 327 -3.85 -7.32 6.24
CA PHE A 327 -3.04 -8.20 5.41
C PHE A 327 -1.68 -8.50 6.04
N ALA A 328 -1.10 -7.57 6.81
CA ALA A 328 0.04 -7.87 7.67
C ALA A 328 -0.28 -9.01 8.66
N ASN A 329 -1.46 -8.99 9.31
CA ASN A 329 -1.89 -10.09 10.18
C ASN A 329 -2.05 -11.43 9.43
N ILE A 330 -2.56 -11.39 8.20
CA ILE A 330 -2.70 -12.59 7.36
C ILE A 330 -1.33 -13.16 7.02
N MET A 331 -0.39 -12.32 6.57
CA MET A 331 0.95 -12.76 6.19
C MET A 331 1.78 -13.25 7.37
N GLU A 332 1.66 -12.59 8.53
CA GLU A 332 2.31 -12.98 9.78
C GLU A 332 1.87 -14.37 10.25
N LYS A 333 0.58 -14.70 10.09
CA LYS A 333 0.00 -15.97 10.55
C LYS A 333 -0.17 -17.00 9.44
N LEU A 334 0.23 -16.69 8.21
CA LEU A 334 0.02 -17.53 7.05
C LEU A 334 0.66 -18.90 7.29
N THR A 335 -0.15 -19.96 7.31
CA THR A 335 0.37 -21.31 7.49
C THR A 335 1.02 -21.75 6.18
N VAL A 336 2.28 -22.18 6.23
CA VAL A 336 3.03 -22.69 5.08
C VAL A 336 3.23 -24.20 5.26
N PHE A 337 3.10 -24.96 4.18
CA PHE A 337 3.23 -26.42 4.18
C PHE A 337 4.44 -26.86 3.34
N PRO A 338 5.68 -26.84 3.91
CA PRO A 338 6.89 -27.25 3.19
C PRO A 338 6.78 -28.65 2.57
N GLU A 339 6.14 -29.58 3.27
CA GLU A 339 5.94 -30.95 2.76
C GLU A 339 5.04 -31.01 1.53
N ASN A 340 3.99 -30.17 1.48
CA ASN A 340 3.14 -30.09 0.28
C ASN A 340 3.88 -29.40 -0.87
N MET A 341 4.69 -28.37 -0.58
CA MET A 341 5.52 -27.72 -1.59
C MET A 341 6.50 -28.71 -2.23
N LYS A 342 7.20 -29.51 -1.43
CA LYS A 342 8.08 -30.58 -1.93
C LYS A 342 7.31 -31.64 -2.72
N ARG A 343 6.21 -32.17 -2.18
CA ARG A 343 5.36 -33.14 -2.87
C ARG A 343 4.89 -32.64 -4.24
N ASN A 344 4.52 -31.35 -4.33
CA ASN A 344 4.03 -30.77 -5.58
C ASN A 344 5.12 -30.72 -6.67
N MET A 345 6.41 -30.67 -6.32
CA MET A 345 7.50 -30.70 -7.30
C MET A 345 7.49 -32.00 -8.13
N ASP A 346 7.05 -33.10 -7.52
CA ASP A 346 6.99 -34.41 -8.16
C ASP A 346 5.69 -34.64 -8.96
N ALA A 347 4.73 -33.71 -8.91
CA ALA A 347 3.45 -33.83 -9.62
C ALA A 347 3.61 -33.87 -11.16
N THR A 348 4.79 -33.48 -11.65
CA THR A 348 5.17 -33.53 -13.06
C THR A 348 6.26 -34.56 -13.34
N HIS A 349 6.37 -35.59 -12.50
CA HIS A 349 7.21 -36.78 -12.70
C HIS A 349 8.70 -36.48 -12.98
N GLY A 350 9.26 -35.43 -12.37
CA GLY A 350 10.66 -35.02 -12.56
C GLY A 350 10.95 -34.24 -13.84
N LEU A 351 9.93 -33.85 -14.63
CA LEU A 351 10.10 -33.07 -15.86
C LEU A 351 10.71 -31.68 -15.64
N ILE A 352 10.63 -31.15 -14.43
CA ILE A 352 11.21 -29.86 -14.02
C ILE A 352 12.74 -29.82 -14.18
N TYR A 353 13.38 -30.99 -14.32
CA TYR A 353 14.83 -31.14 -14.54
C TYR A 353 15.21 -31.35 -16.01
N SER A 354 14.25 -31.34 -16.94
CA SER A 354 14.52 -31.59 -18.38
C SER A 354 15.57 -30.63 -18.95
N GLN A 355 15.54 -29.36 -18.57
CA GLN A 355 16.56 -28.38 -18.98
C GLN A 355 17.95 -28.71 -18.44
N ARG A 356 18.06 -29.22 -17.21
CA ARG A 356 19.34 -29.65 -16.61
C ARG A 356 19.96 -30.80 -17.37
N VAL A 357 19.16 -31.81 -17.73
CA VAL A 357 19.61 -32.96 -18.52
C VAL A 357 20.09 -32.49 -19.90
N LEU A 358 19.31 -31.64 -20.57
CA LEU A 358 19.68 -31.07 -21.86
C LEU A 358 21.01 -30.32 -21.79
N LEU A 359 21.19 -29.43 -20.80
CA LEU A 359 22.42 -28.64 -20.66
C LEU A 359 23.64 -29.53 -20.39
N LYS A 360 23.50 -30.57 -19.57
CA LYS A 360 24.58 -31.53 -19.33
C LYS A 360 24.99 -32.29 -20.59
N LEU A 361 24.04 -32.66 -21.44
CA LEU A 361 24.35 -33.28 -22.74
C LEU A 361 25.12 -32.33 -23.66
N VAL A 362 24.76 -31.04 -23.65
CA VAL A 362 25.52 -30.01 -24.38
C VAL A 362 26.94 -29.86 -23.81
N ASP A 363 27.09 -29.81 -22.50
CA ASP A 363 28.40 -29.76 -21.83
C ASP A 363 29.25 -31.01 -22.11
N ALA A 364 28.60 -32.16 -22.36
CA ALA A 364 29.24 -33.41 -22.77
C ALA A 364 29.58 -33.48 -24.27
N GLY A 365 29.28 -32.43 -25.05
CA GLY A 365 29.72 -32.25 -26.43
C GLY A 365 28.64 -32.38 -27.51
N LEU A 366 27.36 -32.54 -27.16
CA LEU A 366 26.26 -32.52 -28.14
C LEU A 366 25.95 -31.09 -28.61
N SER A 367 25.43 -30.97 -29.83
CA SER A 367 24.74 -29.73 -30.20
C SER A 367 23.46 -29.57 -29.40
N ARG A 368 22.99 -28.33 -29.25
CA ARG A 368 21.75 -28.05 -28.54
C ARG A 368 20.55 -28.76 -29.17
N GLU A 369 20.50 -28.79 -30.50
CA GLU A 369 19.44 -29.45 -31.26
C GLU A 369 19.45 -30.96 -31.00
N ALA A 370 20.63 -31.60 -31.06
CA ALA A 370 20.76 -33.03 -30.77
C ALA A 370 20.35 -33.37 -29.33
N ALA A 371 20.79 -32.58 -28.35
CA ALA A 371 20.39 -32.78 -26.95
C ALA A 371 18.88 -32.57 -26.75
N TYR A 372 18.28 -31.61 -27.44
CA TYR A 372 16.84 -31.34 -27.38
C TYR A 372 16.02 -32.49 -27.98
N ASP A 373 16.38 -32.93 -29.19
CA ASP A 373 15.70 -34.02 -29.89
C ASP A 373 15.83 -35.35 -29.15
N LEU A 374 16.87 -35.52 -28.34
CA LEU A 374 17.05 -36.68 -27.47
C LEU A 374 16.19 -36.61 -26.20
N VAL A 375 16.04 -35.43 -25.59
CA VAL A 375 15.31 -35.24 -24.34
C VAL A 375 13.79 -35.14 -24.57
N GLN A 376 13.35 -34.40 -25.58
CA GLN A 376 11.94 -34.08 -25.78
C GLN A 376 11.03 -35.33 -25.88
N PRO A 377 11.37 -36.39 -26.64
CA PRO A 377 10.52 -37.58 -26.71
C PRO A 377 10.33 -38.26 -25.34
N LEU A 378 11.37 -38.28 -24.50
CA LEU A 378 11.29 -38.82 -23.15
C LEU A 378 10.37 -37.99 -22.25
N THR A 379 10.32 -36.67 -22.45
CA THR A 379 9.39 -35.82 -21.69
C THR A 379 7.93 -36.11 -22.03
N ALA A 380 7.62 -36.40 -23.31
CA ALA A 380 6.28 -36.77 -23.73
C ALA A 380 5.86 -38.12 -23.10
N ILE A 381 6.76 -39.12 -23.10
CA ILE A 381 6.52 -40.41 -22.45
C ILE A 381 6.27 -40.24 -20.95
N ALA A 382 7.07 -39.42 -20.25
CA ALA A 382 6.87 -39.18 -18.82
C ALA A 382 5.49 -38.58 -18.52
N TRP A 383 5.01 -37.68 -19.38
CA TRP A 383 3.70 -37.03 -19.23
C TRP A 383 2.53 -37.95 -19.57
N ASP A 384 2.58 -38.59 -20.74
CA ASP A 384 1.45 -39.35 -21.28
C ASP A 384 1.29 -40.70 -20.57
N GLU A 385 2.39 -41.30 -20.11
CA GLU A 385 2.39 -42.61 -19.45
C GLU A 385 2.56 -42.54 -17.92
N GLY A 386 2.76 -41.34 -17.34
CA GLY A 386 2.96 -41.16 -15.89
C GLY A 386 4.24 -41.80 -15.36
N LYS A 387 5.28 -41.94 -16.20
CA LYS A 387 6.58 -42.51 -15.83
C LYS A 387 7.51 -41.43 -15.30
N HIS A 388 8.33 -41.77 -14.31
CA HIS A 388 9.32 -40.83 -13.78
C HIS A 388 10.41 -40.54 -14.82
N PHE A 389 10.61 -39.27 -15.16
CA PHE A 389 11.52 -38.81 -16.20
C PHE A 389 12.96 -39.30 -15.98
N LYS A 390 13.44 -39.33 -14.74
CA LYS A 390 14.78 -39.87 -14.40
C LYS A 390 14.99 -41.30 -14.89
N GLY A 391 14.01 -42.19 -14.69
CA GLY A 391 14.13 -43.58 -15.12
C GLY A 391 14.15 -43.74 -16.64
N LEU A 392 13.49 -42.82 -17.38
CA LEU A 392 13.55 -42.78 -18.84
C LEU A 392 14.92 -42.31 -19.35
N VAL A 393 15.53 -41.35 -18.65
CA VAL A 393 16.89 -40.85 -18.92
C VAL A 393 17.92 -41.95 -18.66
N GLU A 394 17.82 -42.66 -17.53
CA GLU A 394 18.72 -43.77 -17.16
C GLU A 394 18.59 -44.98 -18.10
N ALA A 395 17.42 -45.21 -18.69
CA ALA A 395 17.18 -46.31 -19.62
C ALA A 395 17.58 -45.98 -21.08
N ASN A 396 17.97 -44.74 -21.38
CA ASN A 396 18.34 -44.33 -22.72
C ASN A 396 19.86 -44.50 -22.94
N GLU A 397 20.24 -45.45 -23.81
CA GLU A 397 21.64 -45.79 -24.09
C GLU A 397 22.44 -44.62 -24.69
N GLU A 398 21.80 -43.78 -25.51
CA GLU A 398 22.47 -42.63 -26.11
C GLU A 398 22.80 -41.59 -25.04
N ILE A 399 21.85 -41.26 -24.15
CA ILE A 399 22.10 -40.35 -23.03
C ILE A 399 23.19 -40.91 -22.10
N THR A 400 23.10 -42.19 -21.72
CA THR A 400 24.05 -42.81 -20.77
C THR A 400 25.43 -43.07 -21.36
N SER A 401 25.58 -43.02 -22.69
CA SER A 401 26.89 -42.99 -23.35
C SER A 401 27.63 -41.65 -23.17
N HIS A 402 26.88 -40.57 -22.89
CA HIS A 402 27.42 -39.22 -22.68
C HIS A 402 27.46 -38.80 -21.21
N LEU A 403 26.49 -39.25 -20.41
CA LEU A 403 26.37 -38.89 -18.99
C LEU A 403 26.49 -40.13 -18.12
N ASP A 404 27.42 -40.11 -17.16
CA ASP A 404 27.49 -41.13 -16.12
C ASP A 404 26.36 -40.95 -15.08
N GLN A 405 26.20 -41.96 -14.21
CA GLN A 405 25.14 -41.93 -13.19
C GLN A 405 25.25 -40.72 -12.25
N ALA A 406 26.47 -40.28 -11.93
CA ALA A 406 26.68 -39.12 -11.07
C ALA A 406 26.22 -37.82 -11.74
N ALA A 407 26.48 -37.65 -13.04
CA ALA A 407 25.99 -36.52 -13.82
C ALA A 407 24.47 -36.53 -13.96
N ILE A 408 23.85 -37.70 -14.12
CA ILE A 408 22.39 -37.85 -14.13
C ILE A 408 21.82 -37.52 -12.75
N ASP A 409 22.36 -38.08 -11.67
CA ASP A 409 21.91 -37.81 -10.30
C ASP A 409 21.97 -36.31 -9.97
N ASP A 410 23.08 -35.66 -10.33
CA ASP A 410 23.23 -34.21 -10.20
C ASP A 410 22.13 -33.46 -10.99
N ALA A 411 21.81 -33.89 -12.22
CA ALA A 411 20.81 -33.23 -13.07
C ALA A 411 19.44 -33.11 -12.38
N PHE A 412 19.09 -34.11 -11.56
CA PHE A 412 17.82 -34.21 -10.83
C PHE A 412 17.89 -33.68 -9.39
N ASP A 413 18.99 -33.03 -8.99
CA ASP A 413 19.12 -32.40 -7.68
C ASP A 413 18.59 -30.96 -7.68
N TYR A 414 17.51 -30.69 -6.92
CA TYR A 414 16.95 -29.35 -6.80
C TYR A 414 17.88 -28.35 -6.10
N HIS A 415 18.88 -28.81 -5.32
CA HIS A 415 19.81 -27.92 -4.64
C HIS A 415 20.55 -27.00 -5.62
N TYR A 416 20.73 -27.45 -6.87
CA TYR A 416 21.26 -26.63 -7.96
C TYR A 416 20.49 -25.30 -8.14
N HIS A 417 19.17 -25.32 -8.04
CA HIS A 417 18.33 -24.13 -8.27
C HIS A 417 18.33 -23.15 -7.09
N ILE A 418 18.73 -23.61 -5.90
CA ILE A 418 18.71 -22.79 -4.68
C ILE A 418 20.11 -22.38 -4.19
N GLN A 419 21.17 -22.77 -4.90
CA GLN A 419 22.56 -22.43 -4.56
C GLN A 419 22.85 -20.92 -4.54
N LYS A 420 21.99 -20.10 -5.16
CA LYS A 420 22.11 -18.63 -5.24
C LYS A 420 21.15 -17.87 -4.34
N VAL A 421 20.45 -18.56 -3.43
CA VAL A 421 19.52 -17.93 -2.48
C VAL A 421 20.25 -16.94 -1.57
N ASP A 422 21.43 -17.29 -1.05
CA ASP A 422 22.23 -16.42 -0.19
C ASP A 422 22.63 -15.11 -0.89
N ASP A 423 23.19 -15.19 -2.10
CA ASP A 423 23.59 -14.03 -2.92
C ASP A 423 22.41 -13.04 -3.10
N ILE A 424 21.19 -13.57 -3.31
CA ILE A 424 19.98 -12.75 -3.49
C ILE A 424 19.53 -12.12 -2.16
N PHE A 425 19.57 -12.87 -1.06
CA PHE A 425 19.19 -12.36 0.27
C PHE A 425 20.15 -11.29 0.75
N GLU A 426 21.46 -11.46 0.54
CA GLU A 426 22.48 -10.46 0.84
C GLU A 426 22.23 -9.17 0.04
N LYS A 427 21.99 -9.28 -1.27
CA LYS A 427 21.64 -8.13 -2.12
C LYS A 427 20.41 -7.35 -1.64
N LEU A 428 19.46 -8.03 -0.99
CA LEU A 428 18.25 -7.41 -0.46
C LEU A 428 18.42 -6.85 0.97
N GLY A 429 19.56 -7.09 1.63
CA GLY A 429 19.78 -6.77 3.03
C GLY A 429 18.98 -7.67 3.98
N LEU A 430 18.66 -8.89 3.56
CA LEU A 430 17.95 -9.91 4.34
C LEU A 430 18.95 -10.92 4.93
N VAL A 431 19.93 -10.42 5.67
CA VAL A 431 20.88 -11.27 6.42
C VAL A 431 20.34 -11.52 7.82
N GLU A 432 20.58 -12.73 8.35
CA GLU A 432 20.39 -13.01 9.77
C GLU A 432 21.48 -12.27 10.54
N GLU A 433 21.10 -11.53 11.60
CA GLU A 433 22.06 -10.86 12.49
C GLU A 433 22.81 -11.86 13.37
#